data_AF-U1N0Y5-F1
#
_entry.id   AF-U1N0Y5-F1
#
_cell.length_a   1.000
_cell.length_b   1.000
_cell.length_c   1.000
_cell.angle_alpha   90.00
_cell.angle_beta   90.00
_cell.angle_gamma   90.00
#
_symmetry.space_group_name_H-M   'P 1'
#
loop_
_entity.id
_entity.type
_entity.pdbx_description
1 polymer ?
#
loop_
_entity_poly.entity_id
_entity_poly.type
_entity_poly.pdbx_seq_one_letter_code
_entity_poly.pdbx_strand_id
1 'polypeptide(L)'
;MDSITFYISEDLASQAENLLHAKVINDQTLSSVTVDDGIAVIRVTGGELPNRPGVILDIVRPIAEAGINIHDVITSATSVAVFVAWDDREETLSIVQNKF
;
A
#
# COMPACT_ATOMS: atom_id res chain seq x y z
N MET A 1 -0.10 3.81 -18.73
CA MET A 1 0.82 2.70 -18.36
C MET A 1 0.01 1.95 -17.35
N ASP A 2 -0.58 0.84 -17.79
CA ASP A 2 -1.69 0.24 -17.08
C ASP A 2 -1.10 -0.94 -16.34
N SER A 3 -0.92 -0.78 -15.03
CA SER A 3 -0.47 -1.82 -14.13
C SER A 3 -1.59 -2.20 -13.18
N ILE A 4 -1.54 -3.43 -12.68
CA ILE A 4 -2.40 -3.92 -11.63
C ILE A 4 -1.48 -4.29 -10.47
N THR A 5 -1.66 -3.60 -9.34
CA THR A 5 -0.98 -3.92 -8.08
C THR A 5 -2.00 -4.53 -7.14
N PHE A 6 -1.62 -5.60 -6.45
CA PHE A 6 -2.43 -6.22 -5.41
C PHE A 6 -1.51 -6.77 -4.32
N TYR A 7 -2.05 -6.92 -3.12
CA TYR A 7 -1.31 -7.33 -1.94
C TYR A 7 -1.81 -8.69 -1.46
N ILE A 8 -0.88 -9.58 -1.13
CA ILE A 8 -1.13 -10.92 -0.59
C ILE A 8 -0.22 -11.15 0.61
N SER A 9 -0.51 -12.17 1.40
CA SER A 9 0.41 -12.61 2.44
C SER A 9 1.75 -13.04 1.83
N GLU A 10 2.85 -12.69 2.51
CA GLU A 10 4.22 -12.92 2.02
C GLU A 10 4.54 -14.40 1.79
N ASP A 11 3.95 -15.30 2.59
CA ASP A 11 4.09 -16.75 2.45
C ASP A 11 3.49 -17.28 1.13
N LEU A 12 2.61 -16.52 0.48
CA LEU A 12 2.04 -16.84 -0.82
C LEU A 12 2.79 -16.19 -2.00
N ALA A 13 3.76 -15.31 -1.75
CA ALA A 13 4.42 -14.49 -2.76
C ALA A 13 5.07 -15.34 -3.87
N SER A 14 5.90 -16.32 -3.50
CA SER A 14 6.55 -17.20 -4.48
C SER A 14 5.56 -18.04 -5.28
N GLN A 15 4.45 -18.47 -4.68
CA GLN A 15 3.42 -19.23 -5.41
C GLN A 15 2.70 -18.33 -6.43
N ALA A 16 2.32 -17.12 -6.01
CA ALA A 16 1.64 -16.16 -6.87
C ALA A 16 2.51 -15.71 -8.04
N GLU A 17 3.80 -15.42 -7.80
CA GLU A 17 4.76 -15.04 -8.84
C GLU A 17 4.84 -16.12 -9.92
N ASN A 18 5.05 -17.38 -9.53
CA ASN A 18 5.18 -18.48 -10.47
C ASN A 18 3.92 -18.65 -11.35
N LEU A 19 2.73 -18.55 -10.75
CA LEU A 19 1.46 -18.67 -11.47
C LEU A 19 1.26 -17.51 -12.46
N LEU A 20 1.56 -16.28 -12.04
CA LEU A 20 1.39 -15.09 -12.87
C LEU A 20 2.46 -15.00 -13.95
N HIS A 21 3.71 -15.32 -13.64
CA HIS A 21 4.80 -15.35 -14.61
C HIS A 21 4.51 -16.33 -15.76
N ALA A 22 3.99 -17.52 -15.43
CA ALA A 22 3.53 -18.47 -16.45
C ALA A 22 2.40 -17.90 -17.32
N LYS A 23 1.51 -17.07 -16.76
CA LYS A 23 0.46 -16.39 -17.55
C LYS A 23 1.03 -15.30 -18.44
N VAL A 24 1.90 -14.45 -17.92
CA VAL A 24 2.57 -13.37 -18.66
C VAL A 24 3.36 -13.91 -19.87
N ILE A 25 4.04 -15.04 -19.73
CA ILE A 25 4.77 -15.68 -20.85
C ILE A 25 3.80 -16.15 -21.95
N ASN A 26 2.66 -16.72 -21.56
CA ASN A 26 1.72 -17.37 -22.49
C ASN A 26 0.69 -16.41 -23.09
N ASP A 27 0.41 -15.31 -22.40
CA ASP A 27 -0.61 -14.33 -22.74
C ASP A 27 0.03 -12.94 -22.79
N GLN A 28 0.15 -12.37 -24.00
CA GLN A 28 0.80 -11.07 -24.23
C GLN A 28 0.00 -9.86 -23.71
N THR A 29 -1.05 -10.08 -22.92
CA THR A 29 -1.86 -9.02 -22.30
C THR A 29 -1.04 -8.18 -21.29
N LEU A 30 -0.13 -8.81 -20.54
CA LEU A 30 0.74 -8.14 -19.57
C LEU A 30 2.20 -8.25 -20.01
N SER A 31 2.99 -7.21 -19.77
CA SER A 31 4.40 -7.16 -20.19
C SER A 31 5.36 -7.80 -19.19
N SER A 32 5.04 -7.75 -17.89
CA SER A 32 5.89 -8.24 -16.81
C SER A 32 5.07 -8.48 -15.55
N VAL A 33 5.63 -9.27 -14.64
CA VAL A 33 5.19 -9.38 -13.24
C VAL A 33 6.41 -9.15 -12.36
N THR A 34 6.21 -8.41 -11.28
CA THR A 34 7.23 -8.13 -10.27
C THR A 34 6.62 -8.39 -8.91
N VAL A 35 7.43 -8.92 -7.99
CA VAL A 35 7.08 -9.09 -6.59
C VAL A 35 8.02 -8.23 -5.76
N ASP A 36 7.45 -7.57 -4.76
CA ASP A 36 8.16 -6.81 -3.73
C ASP A 36 7.67 -7.31 -2.38
N ASP A 37 8.60 -7.63 -1.48
CA ASP A 37 8.33 -8.13 -0.14
C ASP A 37 8.59 -7.03 0.90
N GLY A 38 8.41 -7.34 2.19
CA GLY A 38 8.70 -6.38 3.24
C GLY A 38 7.84 -5.11 3.15
N ILE A 39 6.53 -5.26 2.91
CA ILE A 39 5.58 -4.15 2.92
C ILE A 39 4.71 -4.20 4.18
N ALA A 40 4.56 -3.06 4.85
CA ALA A 40 3.61 -2.87 5.92
C ALA A 40 2.43 -1.99 5.47
N VAL A 41 1.25 -2.21 6.07
CA VAL A 41 0.06 -1.40 5.82
C VAL A 41 -0.43 -0.77 7.12
N ILE A 42 -0.47 0.56 7.16
CA ILE A 42 -1.10 1.33 8.24
C ILE A 42 -2.48 1.76 7.77
N ARG A 43 -3.52 1.36 8.49
CA ARG A 43 -4.92 1.63 8.13
C ARG A 43 -5.58 2.56 9.13
N VAL A 44 -5.98 3.74 8.65
CA VAL A 44 -6.86 4.65 9.37
C VAL A 44 -8.30 4.32 9.01
N THR A 45 -9.14 4.08 10.01
CA THR A 45 -10.57 3.76 9.82
C THR A 45 -11.46 4.83 10.45
N GLY A 46 -12.54 5.20 9.77
CA GLY A 46 -13.51 6.17 10.30
C GLY A 46 -14.68 6.37 9.36
N GLY A 47 -15.89 6.50 9.90
CA GLY A 47 -17.13 6.59 9.12
C GLY A 47 -17.26 7.86 8.26
N GLU A 48 -16.56 8.93 8.63
CA GLU A 48 -16.67 10.25 7.97
C GLU A 48 -15.43 10.59 7.12
N LEU A 49 -14.52 9.64 6.89
CA LEU A 49 -13.29 9.92 6.13
C LEU A 49 -13.56 10.53 4.73
N PRO A 50 -14.51 10.04 3.92
CA PRO A 50 -14.78 10.62 2.59
C PRO A 50 -15.31 12.06 2.64
N ASN A 51 -15.97 12.43 3.73
CA ASN A 51 -16.62 13.74 3.90
C ASN A 51 -15.70 14.79 4.52
N ARG A 52 -14.41 14.47 4.70
CA ARG A 52 -13.40 15.36 5.31
C ARG A 52 -12.36 15.76 4.26
N PRO A 53 -12.58 16.87 3.52
CA PRO A 53 -11.57 17.41 2.62
C PRO A 53 -10.22 17.57 3.32
N GLY A 54 -9.15 17.13 2.67
CA GLY A 54 -7.80 17.22 3.22
C GLY A 54 -7.37 16.05 4.12
N VAL A 55 -8.27 15.11 4.47
CA VAL A 55 -7.90 14.01 5.39
C VAL A 55 -6.76 13.13 4.87
N ILE A 56 -6.68 12.89 3.56
CA ILE A 56 -5.57 12.14 2.96
C ILE A 56 -4.26 12.92 3.18
N LEU A 57 -4.28 14.23 2.95
CA LEU A 57 -3.12 15.10 3.14
C LEU A 57 -2.67 15.15 4.60
N ASP A 58 -3.62 15.17 5.54
CA ASP A 58 -3.38 15.09 6.98
C ASP A 58 -2.70 13.79 7.41
N ILE A 59 -2.95 12.70 6.69
CA ILE A 59 -2.33 11.39 6.93
C ILE A 59 -0.95 11.30 6.29
N VAL A 60 -0.81 11.65 4.99
CA VAL A 60 0.43 11.39 4.24
C VAL A 60 1.52 12.42 4.47
N ARG A 61 1.17 13.67 4.78
CA ARG A 61 2.17 14.76 4.96
C ARG A 61 3.13 14.47 6.12
N PRO A 62 2.68 14.13 7.34
CA PRO A 62 3.59 13.84 8.44
C PRO A 62 4.54 12.67 8.17
N ILE A 63 4.07 11.65 7.42
CA ILE A 63 4.89 10.50 7.01
C ILE A 63 6.00 10.97 6.05
N ALA A 64 5.66 11.78 5.06
CA ALA A 64 6.64 12.34 4.13
C ALA A 64 7.63 13.30 4.81
N GLU A 65 7.19 14.09 5.78
CA GLU A 65 8.05 14.99 6.58
C GLU A 65 9.06 14.22 7.45
N ALA A 66 8.75 12.98 7.84
CA ALA A 66 9.68 12.07 8.50
C ALA A 66 10.67 11.39 7.53
N GLY A 67 10.54 11.62 6.21
CA GLY A 67 11.40 11.02 5.21
C GLY A 67 11.05 9.58 4.84
N ILE A 68 9.88 9.09 5.26
CA ILE A 68 9.41 7.73 4.97
C ILE A 68 8.76 7.68 3.58
N ASN A 69 9.17 6.71 2.76
CA ASN A 69 8.61 6.52 1.43
C ASN A 69 7.24 5.82 1.50
N ILE A 70 6.26 6.38 0.80
CA ILE A 70 4.94 5.77 0.66
C ILE A 70 4.90 5.01 -0.67
N HIS A 71 4.65 3.71 -0.61
CA HIS A 71 4.54 2.84 -1.78
C HIS A 71 3.18 3.03 -2.45
N ASP A 72 2.10 2.97 -1.67
CA ASP A 72 0.73 3.11 -2.16
C ASP A 72 -0.17 3.79 -1.12
N VAL A 73 -1.22 4.44 -1.62
CA VAL A 73 -2.34 4.94 -0.82
C VAL A 73 -3.64 4.41 -1.42
N ILE A 74 -4.37 3.60 -0.66
CA ILE A 74 -5.64 3.02 -1.07
C ILE A 74 -6.75 3.53 -0.15
N THR A 75 -7.82 4.07 -0.74
CA THR A 75 -8.94 4.64 0.02
C THR A 75 -10.23 3.87 -0.21
N SER A 76 -11.11 3.94 0.77
CA SER A 76 -12.49 3.44 0.70
C SER A 76 -13.42 4.44 1.38
N ALA A 77 -14.72 4.11 1.43
CA ALA A 77 -15.70 4.91 2.15
C ALA A 77 -15.41 5.03 3.66
N THR A 78 -14.62 4.12 4.24
CA THR A 78 -14.39 4.08 5.69
C THR A 78 -12.94 3.89 6.08
N SER A 79 -12.01 3.92 5.12
CA SER A 79 -10.59 3.71 5.39
C SER A 79 -9.65 4.45 4.46
N VAL A 80 -8.49 4.83 4.99
CA VAL A 80 -7.29 5.17 4.22
C VAL A 80 -6.20 4.19 4.65
N ALA A 81 -5.67 3.43 3.69
CA ALA A 81 -4.55 2.52 3.89
C ALA A 81 -3.30 3.12 3.23
N VAL A 82 -2.22 3.21 4.00
CA VAL A 82 -0.91 3.68 3.55
C VAL A 82 0.06 2.52 3.61
N PHE A 83 0.73 2.24 2.49
CA PHE A 83 1.70 1.17 2.36
C PHE A 83 3.11 1.75 2.42
N VAL A 84 3.95 1.19 3.29
CA VAL A 84 5.33 1.63 3.56
C VAL A 84 6.25 0.40 3.64
N ALA A 85 7.57 0.62 3.60
CA ALA A 85 8.52 -0.45 3.89
C ALA A 85 8.27 -1.02 5.30
N TRP A 86 8.47 -2.33 5.46
CA TRP A 86 8.25 -3.04 6.72
C TRP A 86 9.06 -2.42 7.86
N ASP A 87 10.29 -2.01 7.58
CA ASP A 87 11.17 -1.42 8.59
C ASP A 87 10.67 -0.06 9.10
N ASP A 88 9.89 0.68 8.30
CA ASP A 88 9.33 1.99 8.67
C ASP A 88 7.97 1.89 9.40
N ARG A 89 7.43 0.67 9.57
CA ARG A 89 6.04 0.47 10.01
C ARG A 89 5.72 1.06 11.38
N GLU A 90 6.65 0.94 12.34
CA GLU A 90 6.42 1.37 13.73
C GLU A 90 6.46 2.90 13.83
N GLU A 91 7.40 3.53 13.13
CA GLU A 91 7.49 4.99 13.06
C GLU A 91 6.26 5.56 12.33
N THR A 92 5.89 4.96 11.20
CA THR A 92 4.68 5.33 10.46
C THR A 92 3.43 5.20 11.32
N LEU A 93 3.29 4.09 12.05
CA LEU A 93 2.17 3.87 12.97
C LEU A 93 2.13 4.96 14.06
N SER A 94 3.26 5.27 14.67
CA SER A 94 3.35 6.30 15.71
C SER A 94 2.98 7.70 15.18
N ILE A 95 3.49 8.06 14.00
CA ILE A 95 3.15 9.33 13.32
C ILE A 95 1.64 9.45 13.10
N VAL A 96 1.02 8.38 12.58
CA VAL A 96 -0.42 8.36 12.31
C VAL A 96 -1.23 8.41 13.61
N GLN A 97 -0.84 7.65 14.63
CA GLN A 97 -1.51 7.66 15.94
C GLN A 97 -1.41 9.02 16.65
N ASN A 98 -0.30 9.73 16.54
CA ASN A 98 -0.16 11.05 17.16
C ASN A 98 -1.07 12.12 16.54
N LYS A 99 -1.63 11.85 15.35
CA LYS A 99 -2.55 12.75 14.64
C LYS A 99 -4.03 12.50 14.99
N PHE A 100 -4.40 11.31 15.47
CA PHE A 100 -5.79 10.86 15.69
C PHE A 100 -6.02 10.31 17.09
#